data_AF-A0A2H0KCF3-F1
#
_entry.id   AF-A0A2H0KCF3-F1
#
_cell.length_a   1.000
_cell.length_b   1.000
_cell.length_c   1.000
_cell.angle_alpha   90.00
_cell.angle_beta   90.00
_cell.angle_gamma   90.00
#
_symmetry.space_group_name_H-M   'P 1'
#
loop_
_entity.id
_entity.type
_entity.pdbx_description
1 polymer ?
#
loop_
_entity_poly.entity_id
_entity_poly.type
_entity_poly.pdbx_seq_one_letter_code
_entity_poly.pdbx_strand_id
1 'polypeptide(L)'
;MSYEGRMLKDLAMPTRKEVERALLKILFKHNGVIKEFATGEEIVNEIADGFDLKNNQRTAVLERIYLKEDRIVRTPLWHRLLYRAADALAKEKLVSRPTSTAT
;
A
#
# COMPACT_ATOMS: atom_id res chain seq x y z
N MET A 1 -5.21 -12.47 15.48
CA MET A 1 -5.19 -11.84 14.14
C MET A 1 -5.53 -10.36 14.31
N SER A 2 -4.75 -9.43 13.75
CA SER A 2 -5.07 -7.99 13.84
C SER A 2 -6.33 -7.64 13.04
N TYR A 3 -6.98 -6.51 13.35
CA TYR A 3 -8.15 -6.03 12.61
C TYR A 3 -7.85 -5.89 11.11
N GLU A 4 -6.76 -5.21 10.77
CA GLU A 4 -6.26 -5.10 9.39
C GLU A 4 -6.00 -6.46 8.74
N GLY A 5 -5.39 -7.40 9.48
CA GLY A 5 -5.11 -8.75 8.95
C GLY A 5 -6.37 -9.54 8.61
N ARG A 6 -7.45 -9.39 9.39
CA ARG A 6 -8.76 -9.95 9.04
C ARG A 6 -9.32 -9.31 7.79
N MET A 7 -9.32 -7.98 7.73
CA MET A 7 -9.87 -7.22 6.60
C MET A 7 -9.16 -7.55 5.28
N LEU A 8 -7.83 -7.70 5.29
CA LEU A 8 -7.07 -8.16 4.12
C LEU A 8 -7.50 -9.56 3.67
N LYS A 9 -7.74 -10.48 4.62
CA LYS A 9 -8.19 -11.84 4.32
C LYS A 9 -9.62 -11.86 3.76
N ASP A 10 -10.53 -11.13 4.39
CA ASP A 10 -11.96 -11.13 4.03
C ASP A 10 -12.19 -10.50 2.65
N LEU A 11 -11.38 -9.51 2.28
CA LEU A 11 -11.40 -8.89 0.95
C LEU A 11 -10.55 -9.64 -0.08
N ALA A 12 -9.96 -10.79 0.25
CA ALA A 12 -9.06 -11.54 -0.62
C ALA A 12 -7.96 -10.64 -1.22
N MET A 13 -7.39 -9.75 -0.41
CA MET A 13 -6.32 -8.85 -0.83
C MET A 13 -5.03 -9.65 -1.08
N PRO A 14 -4.17 -9.21 -2.01
CA PRO A 14 -2.87 -9.83 -2.22
C PRO A 14 -2.06 -9.79 -0.92
N THR A 15 -1.21 -10.78 -0.73
CA THR A 15 -0.31 -10.84 0.42
C THR A 15 0.78 -9.78 0.30
N ARG A 16 1.35 -9.36 1.45
CA ARG A 16 2.47 -8.40 1.46
C ARG A 16 3.62 -8.85 0.56
N LYS A 17 3.98 -10.14 0.58
CA LYS A 17 5.06 -10.71 -0.24
C LYS A 17 4.77 -10.66 -1.74
N GLU A 18 3.52 -10.84 -2.15
CA GLU A 18 3.14 -10.69 -3.56
C GLU A 18 3.27 -9.24 -4.00
N VAL A 19 2.83 -8.31 -3.16
CA VAL A 19 2.96 -6.86 -3.42
C VAL A 19 4.43 -6.44 -3.44
N GLU A 20 5.27 -6.94 -2.54
CA GLU A 20 6.74 -6.70 -2.56
C GLU A 20 7.35 -7.08 -3.93
N ARG A 21 6.98 -8.25 -4.47
CA ARG A 21 7.46 -8.70 -5.79
C ARG A 21 6.95 -7.82 -6.92
N ALA A 22 5.67 -7.43 -6.88
CA ALA A 22 5.09 -6.53 -7.87
C ALA A 22 5.78 -5.16 -7.86
N LEU A 23 6.05 -4.61 -6.67
CA LEU A 23 6.77 -3.35 -6.49
C LEU A 23 8.17 -3.40 -7.08
N LEU A 24 8.92 -4.49 -6.87
CA LEU A 24 10.25 -4.64 -7.48
C LEU A 24 10.17 -4.65 -9.01
N LYS A 25 9.23 -5.39 -9.59
CA LYS A 25 9.03 -5.41 -11.06
C LYS A 25 8.68 -4.03 -11.61
N ILE A 26 7.84 -3.30 -10.90
CA ILE A 26 7.41 -1.96 -11.30
C ILE A 26 8.53 -0.94 -11.13
N LEU A 27 9.34 -1.03 -10.08
CA LEU A 27 10.58 -0.25 -9.96
C LEU A 27 11.47 -0.47 -11.18
N PHE A 28 11.72 -1.72 -11.59
CA PHE A 28 12.49 -1.99 -12.80
C PHE A 28 11.87 -1.38 -14.06
N LYS A 29 10.54 -1.44 -14.20
CA LYS A 29 9.81 -0.85 -15.33
C LYS A 29 9.92 0.68 -15.38
N HIS A 30 9.96 1.33 -14.23
CA HIS A 30 9.99 2.79 -14.07
C HIS A 30 11.39 3.34 -13.75
N ASN A 31 12.44 2.74 -14.31
CA ASN A 31 13.84 3.17 -14.16
C ASN A 31 14.32 3.32 -12.70
N GLY A 32 13.78 2.49 -11.81
CA GLY A 32 14.16 2.40 -10.40
C GLY A 32 13.56 3.50 -9.51
N VAL A 33 12.64 4.34 -10.00
CA VAL A 33 12.09 5.46 -9.24
C VAL A 33 10.58 5.39 -9.16
N ILE A 34 10.05 5.40 -7.93
CA ILE A 34 8.63 5.61 -7.65
C ILE A 34 8.54 6.89 -6.81
N LYS A 35 7.82 7.89 -7.33
CA LYS A 35 7.71 9.20 -6.66
C LYS A 35 6.85 9.10 -5.41
N GLU A 36 5.59 8.66 -5.54
CA GLU A 36 4.66 8.57 -4.43
C GLU A 36 3.64 7.43 -4.59
N PHE A 37 3.10 6.97 -3.46
CA PHE A 37 1.92 6.11 -3.39
C PHE A 37 0.68 6.90 -2.95
N ALA A 38 0.44 8.06 -3.57
CA ALA A 38 -0.72 8.88 -3.26
C ALA A 38 -1.98 8.36 -4.00
N THR A 39 -3.16 8.82 -3.58
CA THR A 39 -4.42 8.48 -4.27
C THR A 39 -4.46 9.18 -5.62
N GLY A 40 -4.79 8.44 -6.68
CA GLY A 40 -4.81 8.97 -8.05
C GLY A 40 -3.48 8.84 -8.79
N GLU A 41 -2.41 8.43 -8.11
CA GLU A 41 -1.12 8.15 -8.76
C GLU A 41 -1.24 6.96 -9.72
N GLU A 42 -0.70 7.12 -10.92
CA GLU A 42 -0.75 6.13 -11.99
C GLU A 42 -0.20 4.79 -11.52
N ILE A 43 0.87 4.81 -10.73
CA ILE A 43 1.53 3.60 -10.24
C ILE A 43 0.67 2.81 -9.25
N VAL A 44 -0.15 3.49 -8.45
CA VAL A 44 -1.05 2.83 -7.48
C VAL A 44 -2.16 2.09 -8.24
N ASN A 45 -2.64 2.68 -9.32
CA ASN A 45 -3.62 2.06 -10.21
C ASN A 45 -2.99 0.92 -11.02
N GLU A 46 -1.78 1.12 -11.57
CA GLU A 46 -1.07 0.10 -12.33
C GLU A 46 -0.82 -1.17 -11.50
N ILE A 47 -0.36 -1.03 -10.25
CA ILE A 47 -0.17 -2.19 -9.38
C ILE A 47 -1.53 -2.84 -9.07
N ALA A 48 -2.58 -2.05 -8.82
CA ALA A 48 -3.92 -2.58 -8.53
C ALA A 48 -4.51 -3.33 -9.73
N ASP A 49 -4.29 -2.83 -10.94
CA ASP A 49 -4.68 -3.46 -12.20
C ASP A 49 -3.91 -4.78 -12.39
N GLY A 50 -2.61 -4.80 -12.08
CA GLY A 50 -1.80 -6.03 -12.13
C GLY A 50 -2.22 -7.14 -11.14
N PHE A 51 -3.03 -6.81 -10.14
CA PHE A 51 -3.66 -7.78 -9.21
C PHE A 51 -5.15 -7.99 -9.48
N ASP A 52 -5.70 -7.41 -10.55
CA ASP A 52 -7.13 -7.44 -10.87
C ASP A 52 -8.03 -6.99 -9.69
N LEU A 53 -7.57 -5.98 -8.93
CA LEU A 53 -8.30 -5.52 -7.76
C LEU A 53 -9.67 -4.95 -8.18
N LYS A 54 -10.73 -5.47 -7.56
CA LYS A 54 -12.10 -5.03 -7.73
C LYS A 54 -12.35 -3.70 -7.01
N ASN A 55 -13.43 -3.00 -7.38
CA ASN A 55 -13.76 -1.70 -6.81
C ASN A 55 -13.85 -1.74 -5.28
N ASN A 56 -14.50 -2.76 -4.71
CA ASN A 56 -14.61 -2.93 -3.26
C ASN A 56 -13.25 -3.11 -2.55
N GLN A 57 -12.25 -3.70 -3.22
CA GLN A 57 -10.89 -3.84 -2.70
C GLN A 57 -10.13 -2.51 -2.79
N ARG A 58 -10.29 -1.77 -3.90
CA ARG A 58 -9.64 -0.46 -4.12
C ARG A 58 -10.17 0.62 -3.19
N THR A 59 -11.47 0.60 -2.89
CA THR A 59 -12.13 1.59 -2.04
C THR A 59 -12.21 1.16 -0.57
N ALA A 60 -11.66 0.01 -0.20
CA ALA A 60 -11.68 -0.47 1.18
C ALA A 60 -10.89 0.46 2.10
N VAL A 61 -11.47 0.84 3.23
CA VAL A 61 -10.86 1.76 4.20
C VAL A 61 -10.72 1.09 5.56
N LEU A 62 -9.50 1.13 6.10
CA LEU A 62 -9.24 0.78 7.49
C LEU A 62 -9.60 1.96 8.38
N GLU A 63 -10.55 1.76 9.28
CA GLU A 63 -10.94 2.77 10.28
C GLU A 63 -10.24 2.51 11.61
N ARG A 64 -9.75 3.58 12.24
CA ARG A 64 -9.21 3.58 13.60
C ARG A 64 -9.91 4.65 14.42
N ILE A 65 -10.49 4.23 15.54
CA ILE A 65 -11.20 5.13 16.46
C ILE A 65 -10.25 5.47 17.62
N TYR A 66 -9.89 6.74 17.74
CA TYR A 66 -9.12 7.28 18.85
C TYR A 66 -10.08 7.86 19.88
N LEU A 67 -10.52 7.02 20.82
CA LEU A 67 -11.55 7.38 21.81
C LEU A 67 -11.17 8.59 22.67
N LYS A 68 -9.89 8.76 23.00
CA LYS A 68 -9.42 9.90 23.83
C LYS A 68 -9.49 11.25 23.11
N GLU A 69 -9.44 11.22 21.77
CA GLU A 69 -9.40 12.42 20.92
C GLU A 69 -10.72 12.59 20.15
N ASP A 70 -11.71 11.73 20.41
CA ASP A 70 -12.96 11.60 19.64
C ASP A 70 -12.76 11.67 18.12
N ARG A 71 -11.70 11.01 17.65
CA ARG A 71 -11.24 11.11 16.26
C ARG A 71 -11.30 9.78 15.55
N ILE A 72 -11.88 9.78 14.35
CA ILE A 72 -11.83 8.64 13.42
C ILE A 72 -10.78 8.91 12.36
N VAL A 73 -9.78 8.03 12.27
CA VAL A 73 -8.76 8.04 11.22
C VAL A 73 -9.09 6.97 10.20
N ARG A 74 -9.21 7.38 8.95
CA ARG A 74 -9.50 6.53 7.80
C ARG A 74 -8.25 6.39 6.94
N THR A 75 -7.86 5.18 6.60
CA THR A 75 -6.72 4.92 5.71
C THR A 75 -7.12 3.91 4.64
N PRO A 76 -6.92 4.19 3.35
CA PRO A 76 -7.14 3.22 2.29
C PRO A 76 -6.31 1.95 2.56
N LEU A 77 -6.98 0.80 2.54
CA LEU A 77 -6.37 -0.49 2.87
C LEU A 77 -5.29 -0.84 1.85
N TRP A 78 -5.54 -0.55 0.57
CA TRP A 78 -4.61 -0.80 -0.53
C TRP A 78 -3.31 0.01 -0.38
N HIS A 79 -3.42 1.33 -0.21
CA HIS A 79 -2.28 2.21 0.01
C HIS A 79 -1.45 1.77 1.22
N ARG A 80 -2.12 1.41 2.32
CA ARG A 80 -1.43 0.92 3.51
C ARG A 80 -0.64 -0.35 3.24
N LEU A 81 -1.16 -1.27 2.42
CA LEU A 81 -0.46 -2.49 2.02
C LEU A 81 0.76 -2.17 1.12
N LEU A 82 0.62 -1.24 0.16
CA LEU A 82 1.74 -0.75 -0.66
C LEU A 82 2.86 -0.17 0.20
N TYR A 83 2.53 0.74 1.13
CA TYR A 83 3.51 1.33 2.05
C TYR A 83 4.21 0.27 2.91
N ARG A 84 3.47 -0.73 3.40
CA ARG A 84 4.05 -1.82 4.20
C ARG A 84 4.98 -2.72 3.40
N ALA A 85 4.65 -2.99 2.14
CA ALA A 85 5.51 -3.75 1.24
C ALA A 85 6.79 -2.95 0.91
N ALA A 86 6.66 -1.67 0.57
CA ALA A 86 7.80 -0.79 0.34
C ALA A 86 8.70 -0.65 1.59
N ASP A 87 8.13 -0.48 2.79
CA ASP A 87 8.90 -0.42 4.04
C ASP A 87 9.61 -1.75 4.34
N ALA A 88 8.99 -2.89 4.04
CA ALA A 88 9.62 -4.19 4.18
C ALA A 88 10.82 -4.34 3.23
N LEU A 89 10.66 -3.98 1.95
CA LEU A 89 11.76 -3.96 0.97
C LEU A 89 12.90 -3.03 1.41
N ALA A 90 12.56 -1.88 2.00
CA ALA A 90 13.56 -0.92 2.48
C ALA A 90 14.35 -1.46 3.67
N LYS A 91 13.71 -2.20 4.57
CA LYS A 91 14.40 -2.89 5.68
C LYS A 91 15.42 -3.91 5.19
N GLU A 92 15.09 -4.61 4.10
CA GLU A 92 15.99 -5.54 3.43
C GLU A 92 17.03 -4.84 2.52
N LYS A 93 17.09 -3.49 2.54
CA LYS A 93 17.98 -2.67 1.70
C LYS A 93 17.82 -2.88 0.18
N LEU A 94 16.66 -3.36 -0.25
CA LEU A 94 16.34 -3.58 -1.67
C LEU A 94 15.84 -2.30 -2.36
N VAL A 95 15.26 -1.38 -1.58
CA VAL A 95 14.78 -0.07 -2.05
C VAL A 95 15.15 1.00 -1.03
N SER A 96 15.30 2.24 -1.48
CA SER A 96 15.47 3.38 -0.58
C SER A 96 14.11 3.93 -0.16
N ARG A 97 14.00 4.35 1.11
CA ARG A 97 12.86 5.19 1.52
C ARG A 97 12.97 6.55 0.82
N PRO A 98 11.85 7.22 0.50
CA PRO A 98 11.89 8.57 -0.05
C PRO A 98 12.69 9.48 0.89
N THR A 99 13.70 10.17 0.34
CA THR A 99 14.68 10.96 1.09
C THR A 99 14.15 12.34 1.49
N SER A 100 13.02 12.78 0.92
CA SER A 100 12.43 14.09 1.19
C SER A 100 10.96 14.10 0.77
N THR A 101 10.05 14.30 1.71
CA THR A 101 8.77 14.93 1.39
C THR A 101 9.07 16.43 1.33
N ALA A 102 9.32 16.96 0.14
CA ALA A 102 9.39 18.40 -0.05
C ALA A 102 7.97 18.96 0.16
N THR A 103 7.73 19.48 1.37
CA THR A 103 6.63 20.39 1.68
C THR A 103 6.81 21.73 0.99
#